data_AF-Q17WW1-F1
#
_entry.id   AF-Q17WW1-F1
#
_cell.length_a   1.000
_cell.length_b   1.000
_cell.length_c   1.000
_cell.angle_alpha   90.00
_cell.angle_beta   90.00
_cell.angle_gamma   90.00
#
_symmetry.space_group_name_H-M   'P 1'
#
loop_
_entity.id
_entity.type
_entity.pdbx_description
1 polymer ?
#
loop_
_entity_poly.entity_id
_entity_poly.type
_entity_poly.pdbx_seq_one_letter_code
_entity_poly.pdbx_strand_id
1 'polypeptide(L)'
;MNAFLKLALAFLMGGLWYAFNGEGSEMIALGIFILIVFVFFVRPVSFQDPEKREEYIERLKKNHERKIILQNKQKEEQMRFYQAKKERELKQKQDLKEQMKKYS
;
A
#
# COMPACT_ATOMS: atom_id res chain seq x y z
N MET A 1 -25.34 -8.51 13.09
CA MET A 1 -26.51 -7.90 13.77
C MET A 1 -26.82 -6.57 13.09
N ASN A 2 -28.07 -6.35 12.69
CA ASN A 2 -28.52 -5.10 12.05
C ASN A 2 -28.19 -3.89 12.97
N ALA A 3 -27.81 -2.76 12.39
CA ALA A 3 -27.45 -1.55 13.16
C ALA A 3 -28.56 -1.13 14.14
N PHE A 4 -29.81 -1.30 13.72
CA PHE A 4 -30.99 -1.10 14.55
C PHE A 4 -30.97 -1.94 15.84
N LEU A 5 -30.68 -3.25 15.74
CA LEU A 5 -30.64 -4.15 16.90
C LEU A 5 -29.50 -3.79 17.85
N LYS A 6 -28.35 -3.35 17.31
CA LYS A 6 -27.21 -2.89 18.13
C LYS A 6 -27.57 -1.65 18.94
N LEU A 7 -28.27 -0.70 18.32
CA LEU A 7 -28.75 0.50 18.98
C LEU A 7 -29.85 0.19 20.01
N ALA A 8 -30.82 -0.66 19.67
CA ALA A 8 -31.87 -1.07 20.58
C ALA A 8 -31.28 -1.74 21.84
N LEU A 9 -30.29 -2.61 21.67
CA LEU A 9 -29.61 -3.26 22.80
C LEU A 9 -28.83 -2.26 23.65
N ALA A 10 -28.13 -1.31 23.03
CA ALA A 10 -27.43 -0.25 23.77
C ALA A 10 -28.40 0.61 24.60
N PHE A 11 -29.54 1.00 24.00
CA PHE A 11 -30.60 1.74 24.69
C PHE A 11 -31.20 0.94 25.84
N LEU A 12 -31.44 -0.36 25.65
CA LEU A 12 -31.95 -1.22 26.72
C LEU A 12 -30.96 -1.29 27.89
N MET A 13 -29.66 -1.45 27.62
CA MET A 13 -28.66 -1.57 28.68
C MET A 13 -28.46 -0.27 29.47
N GLY A 14 -28.38 0.88 28.78
CA GLY A 14 -28.32 2.19 29.44
C GLY A 14 -29.61 2.52 30.19
N GLY A 15 -30.76 2.21 29.60
CA GLY A 15 -32.07 2.41 30.20
C GLY A 15 -32.31 1.53 31.43
N LEU A 16 -31.90 0.25 31.40
CA LEU A 16 -31.94 -0.65 32.55
C LEU A 16 -31.06 -0.14 33.68
N TRP A 17 -29.86 0.36 33.36
CA TRP A 17 -28.99 0.94 34.37
C TRP A 17 -29.65 2.12 35.09
N TYR A 18 -30.23 3.05 34.33
CA TYR A 18 -30.96 4.19 34.89
C TYR A 18 -32.19 3.75 35.69
N ALA A 19 -32.97 2.80 35.17
CA ALA A 19 -34.17 2.29 35.83
C ALA A 19 -33.89 1.64 37.20
N PHE A 20 -32.73 0.99 37.37
CA PHE A 20 -32.36 0.38 38.65
C PHE A 20 -31.70 1.34 39.64
N ASN A 21 -31.00 2.37 39.16
CA ASN A 21 -30.19 3.26 40.02
C ASN A 21 -30.84 4.64 40.25
N GLY A 22 -31.84 5.02 39.46
CA GLY A 22 -32.61 6.26 39.64
C GLY A 22 -31.80 7.54 39.38
N GLU A 23 -32.32 8.65 39.93
CA GLU A 23 -31.74 9.99 39.78
C GLU A 23 -30.32 10.06 40.35
N GLY A 24 -29.40 10.68 39.61
CA GLY A 24 -27.96 10.74 39.91
C GLY A 24 -27.12 9.71 39.18
N SER A 25 -27.73 8.76 38.47
CA SER A 25 -27.04 7.75 37.65
C SER A 25 -26.98 8.08 36.15
N GLU A 26 -27.47 9.26 35.73
CA GLU A 26 -27.62 9.65 34.32
C GLU A 26 -26.29 9.59 33.56
N MET A 27 -25.23 10.13 34.17
CA MET A 27 -23.90 10.14 33.57
C MET A 27 -23.34 8.73 33.37
N ILE A 28 -23.62 7.82 34.31
CA ILE A 28 -23.17 6.43 34.24
C ILE A 28 -23.99 5.67 33.20
N ALA A 29 -25.31 5.87 33.16
CA ALA A 29 -26.21 5.29 32.16
C ALA A 29 -25.81 5.70 30.73
N LEU A 30 -25.51 6.99 30.53
CA LEU A 30 -25.00 7.53 29.26
C LEU A 30 -23.62 6.96 28.93
N GLY A 31 -22.73 6.84 29.91
CA GLY A 31 -21.42 6.21 29.73
C GLY A 31 -21.52 4.77 29.26
N ILE A 32 -22.39 3.97 29.88
CA ILE A 32 -22.67 2.57 29.49
C ILE A 32 -23.22 2.51 28.06
N PHE A 33 -24.19 3.37 27.74
CA PHE A 33 -24.75 3.44 26.38
C PHE A 33 -23.66 3.71 25.33
N ILE A 34 -22.86 4.76 25.54
CA ILE A 34 -21.79 5.15 24.60
C ILE A 34 -20.75 4.04 24.47
N LEU A 35 -20.36 3.40 25.57
CA LEU A 35 -19.39 2.30 25.56
C LEU A 35 -19.89 1.11 24.75
N ILE A 36 -21.15 0.72 24.93
CA ILE A 36 -21.75 -0.39 24.18
C ILE A 36 -21.86 -0.06 22.69
N VAL A 37 -22.27 1.17 22.34
CA VAL A 37 -22.26 1.64 20.95
C VAL A 37 -20.85 1.60 20.39
N PHE A 38 -19.86 2.08 21.13
CA PHE A 38 -18.47 2.05 20.70
C PHE A 38 -18.01 0.62 20.40
N VAL A 39 -18.22 -0.33 21.30
CA VAL A 39 -17.86 -1.74 21.09
C VAL A 39 -18.58 -2.37 19.88
N PHE A 40 -19.85 -2.03 19.65
CA PHE A 40 -20.62 -2.60 18.55
C PHE A 40 -20.30 -2.00 17.17
N PHE A 41 -19.80 -0.77 17.12
CA PHE A 41 -19.55 -0.04 15.87
C PHE A 41 -18.06 0.11 15.55
N VAL A 42 -17.18 0.05 16.54
CA VAL A 42 -15.77 -0.21 16.31
C VAL A 42 -15.68 -1.61 15.71
N ARG A 43 -15.34 -1.66 14.43
CA ARG A 43 -15.12 -2.94 13.75
C ARG A 43 -14.10 -3.72 14.59
N PRO A 44 -14.37 -4.99 14.96
CA PRO A 44 -13.28 -5.83 15.42
C PRO A 44 -12.22 -5.77 14.33
N VAL A 45 -10.96 -5.64 14.72
CA VAL A 45 -9.82 -5.72 13.79
C VAL A 45 -9.97 -7.08 13.11
N SER A 46 -10.63 -7.09 11.95
CA SER A 46 -10.82 -8.30 11.19
C SER A 46 -9.43 -8.70 10.77
N PHE A 47 -8.94 -9.81 11.33
CA PHE A 47 -7.79 -10.48 10.75
C PHE A 47 -8.08 -10.59 9.26
N GLN A 48 -7.31 -9.87 8.46
CA GLN A 48 -7.39 -9.97 7.02
C GLN A 48 -7.25 -11.46 6.70
N ASP A 49 -8.18 -11.98 5.91
CA ASP A 49 -8.18 -13.38 5.46
C ASP A 49 -6.74 -13.74 5.04
N PRO A 50 -6.06 -14.69 5.70
CA PRO A 50 -4.64 -14.93 5.50
C PRO A 50 -4.33 -15.21 4.03
N GLU A 51 -5.25 -15.87 3.35
CA GLU A 51 -5.20 -16.18 1.92
C GLU A 51 -5.19 -14.90 1.05
N LYS A 52 -6.08 -13.94 1.34
CA LYS A 52 -6.11 -12.65 0.63
C LYS A 52 -4.87 -11.81 0.87
N ARG A 53 -4.28 -11.92 2.08
CA ARG A 53 -3.03 -11.26 2.42
C ARG A 53 -1.87 -11.87 1.64
N GLU A 54 -1.80 -13.19 1.54
CA GLU A 54 -0.77 -13.89 0.78
C GLU A 54 -0.84 -13.57 -0.72
N GLU A 55 -2.04 -13.58 -1.32
CA GLU A 55 -2.24 -13.17 -2.71
C GLU A 55 -1.80 -11.72 -2.96
N TYR A 56 -2.05 -10.82 -2.01
CA TYR A 56 -1.61 -9.42 -2.12
C TYR A 56 -0.08 -9.32 -2.08
N ILE A 57 0.57 -10.05 -1.18
CA ILE A 57 2.04 -10.09 -1.06
C ILE A 57 2.66 -10.69 -2.32
N GLU A 58 2.08 -11.76 -2.86
CA GLU A 58 2.58 -12.41 -4.07
C GLU A 58 2.47 -11.49 -5.30
N ARG A 59 1.36 -10.76 -5.44
CA ARG A 59 1.19 -9.73 -6.48
C ARG A 59 2.24 -8.62 -6.36
N LEU A 60 2.50 -8.15 -5.14
CA LEU A 60 3.54 -7.14 -4.90
C LEU A 60 4.93 -7.64 -5.30
N LYS A 61 5.31 -8.86 -4.92
CA LYS A 61 6.60 -9.45 -5.30
C LYS A 61 6.73 -9.58 -6.81
N LYS A 62 5.73 -10.16 -7.49
CA LYS A 62 5.73 -10.31 -8.96
C LYS A 62 5.86 -8.97 -9.69
N ASN A 63 5.19 -7.93 -9.21
CA ASN A 63 5.29 -6.61 -9.81
C ASN A 63 6.68 -5.98 -9.61
N HIS A 64 7.29 -6.18 -8.44
CA HIS A 64 8.63 -5.70 -8.17
C HIS A 64 9.68 -6.38 -9.04
N GLU A 65 9.62 -7.71 -9.17
CA GLU A 65 10.51 -8.49 -10.03
C GLU A 65 10.40 -8.06 -11.50
N ARG A 66 9.17 -7.90 -12.01
CA ARG A 66 8.96 -7.39 -13.38
C ARG A 66 9.58 -6.02 -13.60
N LYS A 67 9.45 -5.12 -12.62
CA LYS A 67 10.05 -3.78 -12.71
C LYS A 67 11.58 -3.84 -12.76
N ILE A 68 12.21 -4.68 -11.93
CA ILE A 68 13.66 -4.87 -11.95
C ILE A 68 14.12 -5.43 -13.31
N ILE A 69 13.43 -6.45 -13.83
CA ILE A 69 13.78 -7.06 -15.12
C ILE A 69 13.71 -6.02 -16.25
N LEU A 70 12.66 -5.19 -16.27
CA LEU A 70 12.52 -4.14 -17.28
C LEU A 70 13.61 -3.08 -17.16
N GLN A 71 13.95 -2.65 -15.93
CA GLN A 71 15.02 -1.69 -15.71
C GLN A 71 16.38 -2.23 -16.13
N ASN A 72 16.66 -3.51 -15.86
CA ASN A 72 17.90 -4.15 -16.27
C ASN A 72 18.00 -4.26 -17.80
N LYS A 73 16.92 -4.65 -18.49
CA LYS A 73 16.88 -4.67 -19.96
C LYS A 73 17.14 -3.28 -20.57
N GLN A 74 16.50 -2.24 -20.02
CA GLN A 74 16.73 -0.86 -20.48
C GLN A 74 18.18 -0.42 -20.28
N LYS A 75 18.80 -0.77 -19.14
CA LYS A 75 20.21 -0.47 -18.89
C LYS A 75 21.13 -1.22 -19.86
N GLU A 76 20.86 -2.50 -20.11
CA GLU A 76 21.64 -3.29 -21.07
C GLU A 76 21.57 -2.71 -22.48
N GLU A 77 20.39 -2.32 -22.94
CA GLU A 77 20.23 -1.67 -24.25
C GLU A 77 20.97 -0.32 -24.31
N GLN A 78 20.84 0.52 -23.28
CA GLN A 78 21.59 1.78 -23.20
C GLN A 78 23.11 1.57 -23.24
N MET A 79 23.62 0.56 -22.54
CA MET A 79 25.03 0.21 -22.55
C MET A 79 25.49 -0.25 -23.94
N ARG A 80 24.68 -1.05 -24.65
CA ARG A 80 24.95 -1.44 -26.04
C ARG A 80 25.00 -0.23 -26.98
N PHE A 81 24.04 0.69 -26.87
CA PHE A 81 24.05 1.93 -27.66
C PHE A 81 25.27 2.80 -27.36
N TYR A 82 25.65 2.93 -26.09
CA TYR A 82 26.81 3.70 -25.68
C TYR A 82 28.12 3.12 -26.24
N GLN A 83 28.29 1.80 -26.15
CA GLN A 83 29.46 1.10 -26.71
C GLN A 83 29.52 1.28 -28.23
N ALA A 84 28.41 1.08 -28.94
CA ALA A 84 28.35 1.27 -30.39
C ALA A 84 28.66 2.71 -30.81
N LYS A 85 28.21 3.72 -30.05
CA LYS A 85 28.55 5.12 -30.30
C LYS A 85 30.05 5.38 -30.11
N LYS A 86 30.62 4.88 -29.02
CA LYS A 86 32.05 5.03 -28.71
C LYS A 86 32.93 4.41 -29.79
N GLU A 87 32.57 3.23 -30.31
CA GLU A 87 33.28 2.58 -31.42
C GLU A 87 33.23 3.41 -32.71
N ARG A 88 32.07 3.98 -33.05
CA ARG A 88 31.94 4.87 -34.22
C ARG A 88 32.80 6.13 -34.08
N GLU A 89 32.82 6.76 -32.91
CA GLU A 89 33.65 7.92 -32.65
C GLU A 89 35.15 7.60 -32.72
N LEU A 90 35.56 6.42 -32.23
CA LEU A 90 36.94 5.94 -32.34
C LEU A 90 37.36 5.73 -33.80
N LYS A 91 36.51 5.10 -34.61
CA LYS A 91 36.76 4.91 -36.05
C LYS A 91 36.87 6.27 -36.77
N GLN A 92 35.92 7.18 -36.55
CA GLN A 92 35.98 8.52 -37.15
C GLN A 92 37.26 9.28 -36.78
N LYS A 93 37.74 9.17 -35.53
CA LYS A 93 39.01 9.78 -35.10
C LYS A 93 40.23 9.14 -35.76
N GLN A 94 40.19 7.84 -36.03
CA GLN A 94 41.25 7.14 -36.76
C GLN A 94 41.27 7.57 -38.23
N ASP A 95 40.11 7.57 -38.90
CA ASP A 95 39.97 7.99 -40.29
C ASP A 95 40.43 9.45 -40.49
N LEU A 96 40.08 10.35 -39.56
CA LEU A 96 40.50 11.75 -39.60
C LEU A 96 42.03 11.89 -39.46
N LYS A 97 42.65 11.11 -38.56
CA LYS A 97 44.11 11.11 -38.39
C LYS A 97 44.83 10.58 -39.64
N GLU A 98 44.30 9.54 -40.27
CA GLU A 98 44.84 8.99 -41.51
C GLU A 98 44.73 9.98 -42.67
N GLN A 99 43.59 10.68 -42.80
CA GLN A 99 43.43 11.74 -43.79
C GLN A 99 44.42 12.88 -43.56
N MET A 100 44.55 13.39 -42.32
CA MET A 100 45.50 14.45 -41.98
C MET A 100 46.96 14.07 -42.28
N LYS A 101 47.33 12.80 -42.09
CA LYS A 101 48.67 12.29 -42.42
C LYS A 101 48.90 12.13 -43.93
N LYS A 102 47.84 11.98 -44.73
CA LYS A 102 47.91 11.85 -46.19
C LYS A 102 48.00 13.21 -46.91
N TYR A 103 47.58 14.28 -46.25
CA TYR A 103 47.62 15.66 -46.75
C TYR A 103 48.73 16.52 -46.12
N SER A 104 49.58 15.93 -45.27
CA SER A 104 50.83 16.53 -44.75
C SER A 104 52.04 15.92 -45.45
#